data_AF-A0A239FIB8-F1
#
_entry.id   AF-A0A239FIB8-F1
#
_cell.length_a   1.000
_cell.length_b   1.000
_cell.length_c   1.000
_cell.angle_alpha   90.00
_cell.angle_beta   90.00
_cell.angle_gamma   90.00
#
_symmetry.space_group_name_H-M   'P 1'
#
loop_
_entity.id
_entity.type
_entity.pdbx_description
1 polymer ?
#
loop_
_entity_poly.entity_id
_entity_poly.type
_entity_poly.pdbx_seq_one_letter_code
_entity_poly.pdbx_strand_id
1 'polypeptide(L)'
;MVANATAEVLRSLTRKIAGEKPDLRAATGVINDIGRVLAGGPTTDARALQAEVASLREELERCKDVSELKPSEILQGQHGRIFLAGAMWGADEMMSAYVAQSNRVLEKRSDTTARVAIVDAAMQLLRGGQTTPTAIRRAVEQRGVSVRPDQISKALGELIARGKVAAADGPEGSDRRSRYYKLAD
;
A
#
# COMPACT_ATOMS: atom_id res chain seq x y z
N MET A 1 -12.57 6.24 2.71
CA MET A 1 -13.30 7.05 1.71
C MET A 1 -13.71 6.20 0.51
N VAL A 2 -12.79 5.47 -0.13
CA VAL A 2 -13.09 4.55 -1.25
C VAL A 2 -14.17 3.52 -0.90
N ALA A 3 -14.03 2.80 0.23
CA ALA A 3 -15.00 1.78 0.64
C ALA A 3 -16.45 2.29 0.81
N ASN A 4 -16.64 3.53 1.31
CA ASN A 4 -17.98 4.12 1.45
C ASN A 4 -18.60 4.46 0.09
N ALA A 5 -17.81 5.00 -0.84
CA ALA A 5 -18.29 5.30 -2.20
C ALA A 5 -18.64 4.02 -2.96
N THR A 6 -17.80 2.98 -2.85
CA THR A 6 -18.07 1.67 -3.45
C THR A 6 -19.30 1.00 -2.84
N ALA A 7 -19.50 1.10 -1.52
CA ALA A 7 -20.72 0.65 -0.85
C ALA A 7 -21.98 1.40 -1.35
N GLU A 8 -21.89 2.71 -1.57
CA GLU A 8 -22.99 3.49 -2.14
C GLU A 8 -23.33 3.08 -3.58
N VAL A 9 -22.31 2.75 -4.39
CA VAL A 9 -22.51 2.20 -5.74
C VAL A 9 -23.20 0.84 -5.67
N LEU A 10 -22.77 -0.06 -4.77
CA LEU A 10 -23.41 -1.38 -4.57
C LEU A 10 -24.89 -1.25 -4.14
N ARG A 11 -25.20 -0.35 -3.20
CA ARG A 11 -26.60 -0.04 -2.82
C ARG A 11 -27.41 0.53 -3.97
N SER A 12 -26.81 1.41 -4.76
CA SER A 12 -27.44 1.99 -5.96
C SER A 12 -27.76 0.92 -7.00
N LEU A 13 -26.83 -0.01 -7.24
CA LEU A 13 -27.02 -1.15 -8.13
C LEU A 13 -28.14 -2.07 -7.64
N THR A 14 -28.15 -2.41 -6.34
CA THR A 14 -29.19 -3.24 -5.71
C THR A 14 -30.59 -2.66 -5.98
N ARG A 15 -30.77 -1.34 -5.79
CA ARG A 15 -32.04 -0.66 -6.09
C ARG A 15 -32.41 -0.63 -7.57
N LYS A 16 -31.41 -0.54 -8.46
CA LYS A 16 -31.63 -0.46 -9.92
C LYS A 16 -31.92 -1.82 -10.56
N ILE A 17 -31.35 -2.89 -10.02
CA ILE A 17 -31.51 -4.27 -10.50
C ILE A 17 -32.94 -4.78 -10.26
N ALA A 18 -33.67 -4.21 -9.30
CA ALA A 18 -35.11 -4.41 -9.16
C ALA A 18 -35.96 -3.83 -10.32
N GLY A 19 -35.36 -3.13 -11.30
CA GLY A 19 -36.02 -2.61 -12.50
C GLY A 19 -35.62 -3.34 -13.80
N GLU A 20 -36.35 -3.13 -14.89
CA GLU A 20 -36.28 -3.99 -16.10
C GLU A 20 -34.93 -4.04 -16.85
N LYS A 21 -34.09 -3.00 -16.82
CA LYS A 21 -32.75 -2.97 -17.48
C LYS A 21 -31.79 -1.99 -16.81
N PRO A 22 -31.05 -2.40 -15.76
CA PRO A 22 -30.13 -1.50 -15.07
C PRO A 22 -28.89 -1.17 -15.91
N ASP A 23 -28.48 0.11 -15.94
CA ASP A 23 -27.16 0.50 -16.44
C ASP A 23 -26.08 0.08 -15.43
N LEU A 24 -25.29 -0.93 -15.80
CA LEU A 24 -24.25 -1.54 -14.96
C LEU A 24 -22.86 -0.95 -15.19
N ARG A 25 -22.71 0.14 -15.96
CA ARG A 25 -21.38 0.75 -16.19
C ARG A 25 -20.68 1.19 -14.91
N ALA A 26 -21.43 1.54 -13.86
CA ALA A 26 -20.88 1.86 -12.55
C ALA A 26 -20.25 0.64 -11.83
N ALA A 27 -20.63 -0.59 -12.20
CA ALA A 27 -20.13 -1.82 -11.58
C ALA A 27 -18.70 -2.18 -12.02
N THR A 28 -18.18 -1.64 -13.12
CA THR A 28 -16.81 -1.93 -13.59
C THR A 28 -15.75 -1.38 -12.65
N GLY A 29 -15.99 -0.23 -12.01
CA GLY A 29 -15.09 0.35 -11.00
C GLY A 29 -15.13 -0.37 -9.65
N VAL A 30 -16.23 -1.07 -9.35
CA VAL A 30 -16.46 -1.73 -8.05
C VAL A 30 -15.46 -2.85 -7.80
N ILE A 31 -15.08 -3.62 -8.83
CA ILE A 31 -14.13 -4.73 -8.64
C ILE A 31 -12.73 -4.22 -8.28
N ASN A 32 -12.27 -3.15 -8.94
CA ASN A 32 -10.99 -2.51 -8.61
C ASN A 32 -11.00 -1.98 -7.16
N ASP A 33 -12.09 -1.34 -6.75
CA ASP A 33 -12.21 -0.82 -5.38
C ASP A 33 -12.27 -1.94 -4.32
N ILE A 34 -12.97 -3.04 -4.60
CA ILE A 34 -12.97 -4.23 -3.74
C ILE A 34 -11.55 -4.80 -3.64
N GLY A 35 -10.84 -4.94 -4.77
CA GLY A 35 -9.44 -5.38 -4.80
C GLY A 35 -8.53 -4.49 -3.95
N ARG A 36 -8.69 -3.17 -4.03
CA ARG A 36 -7.95 -2.19 -3.22
C ARG A 36 -8.25 -2.31 -1.73
N VAL A 37 -9.52 -2.46 -1.35
CA VAL A 37 -9.92 -2.56 0.06
C VAL A 37 -9.49 -3.91 0.65
N LEU A 38 -9.56 -5.01 -0.10
CA LEU A 38 -9.06 -6.31 0.33
C LEU A 38 -7.53 -6.34 0.46
N ALA A 39 -6.82 -5.62 -0.41
CA ALA A 39 -5.37 -5.56 -0.37
C ALA A 39 -4.84 -4.76 0.83
N GLY A 40 -5.45 -3.63 1.19
CA GLY A 40 -4.85 -2.72 2.19
C GLY A 40 -5.82 -1.88 3.01
N GLY A 41 -7.12 -2.12 2.89
CA GLY A 41 -8.13 -1.42 3.68
C GLY A 41 -8.24 -1.92 5.12
N PRO A 42 -8.83 -1.13 6.03
CA PRO A 42 -9.22 -1.58 7.35
C PRO A 42 -10.13 -2.82 7.27
N THR A 43 -10.00 -3.76 8.20
CA THR A 43 -10.87 -4.95 8.26
C THR A 43 -12.35 -4.59 8.40
N THR A 44 -12.65 -3.45 9.03
CA THR A 44 -14.01 -2.89 9.12
C THR A 44 -14.58 -2.54 7.74
N ASP A 45 -13.76 -1.99 6.85
CA ASP A 45 -14.15 -1.59 5.50
C ASP A 45 -14.39 -2.82 4.62
N ALA A 46 -13.55 -3.86 4.77
CA ALA A 46 -13.74 -5.14 4.10
C ALA A 46 -15.05 -5.84 4.53
N ARG A 47 -15.37 -5.80 5.84
CA ARG A 47 -16.62 -6.37 6.36
C ARG A 47 -17.86 -5.60 5.88
N ALA A 48 -17.78 -4.27 5.81
CA ALA A 48 -18.85 -3.45 5.27
C ALA A 48 -19.11 -3.78 3.79
N LEU A 49 -18.05 -3.86 2.97
CA LEU A 49 -18.18 -4.26 1.56
C LEU A 49 -18.70 -5.69 1.40
N GLN A 50 -18.26 -6.63 2.23
CA GLN A 50 -18.76 -8.00 2.21
C GLN A 50 -20.28 -8.05 2.43
N ALA A 51 -20.81 -7.26 3.36
CA ALA A 51 -22.25 -7.18 3.61
C ALA A 51 -23.02 -6.63 2.39
N GLU A 52 -22.49 -5.58 1.75
CA GLU A 52 -23.13 -4.98 0.56
C GLU A 52 -23.06 -5.90 -0.66
N VAL A 53 -21.95 -6.62 -0.86
CA VAL A 53 -21.82 -7.65 -1.90
C VAL A 53 -22.78 -8.81 -1.65
N ALA A 54 -22.93 -9.24 -0.40
CA ALA A 54 -23.90 -10.29 -0.03
C ALA A 54 -25.34 -9.83 -0.31
N SER A 55 -25.69 -8.60 0.07
CA SER A 55 -27.01 -8.02 -0.21
C SER A 55 -27.30 -7.93 -1.71
N LEU A 56 -26.31 -7.53 -2.52
CA LEU A 56 -26.44 -7.47 -3.97
C LEU A 56 -26.62 -8.87 -4.56
N ARG A 57 -25.92 -9.88 -4.02
CA ARG A 57 -26.07 -11.28 -4.44
C ARG A 57 -27.47 -11.80 -4.16
N GLU A 58 -27.99 -11.56 -2.96
CA GLU A 58 -29.34 -11.95 -2.58
C GLU A 58 -30.41 -11.30 -3.47
N GLU A 59 -30.22 -10.04 -3.86
CA GLU A 59 -31.16 -9.35 -4.75
C GLU A 59 -31.09 -9.89 -6.19
N LEU A 60 -29.89 -10.21 -6.69
CA LEU A 60 -29.72 -10.87 -7.98
C LEU A 60 -30.36 -12.26 -8.02
N GLU A 61 -30.33 -13.01 -6.91
CA GLU A 61 -31.00 -14.31 -6.78
C GLU A 61 -32.54 -14.19 -6.85
N ARG A 62 -33.11 -13.01 -6.56
CA ARG A 62 -34.57 -12.73 -6.64
C ARG A 62 -35.04 -12.30 -8.03
N CYS A 63 -34.13 -11.90 -8.92
CA CYS A 63 -34.47 -11.51 -10.29
C CYS A 63 -34.89 -12.74 -11.11
N LYS A 64 -36.09 -12.69 -11.72
CA LYS A 64 -36.66 -13.82 -12.48
C LYS A 64 -35.74 -14.31 -13.61
N ASP A 65 -35.08 -13.39 -14.33
CA ASP A 65 -34.14 -13.72 -15.40
C ASP A 65 -32.88 -14.50 -14.92
N VAL A 66 -32.49 -14.33 -13.66
CA VAL A 66 -31.37 -15.04 -13.02
C VAL A 66 -31.82 -16.36 -12.40
N SER A 67 -33.10 -16.45 -12.01
CA SER A 67 -33.70 -17.69 -11.50
C SER A 67 -33.96 -18.75 -12.59
N GLU A 68 -34.14 -18.32 -13.85
CA GLU A 68 -34.34 -19.22 -15.00
C GLU A 68 -33.03 -19.76 -15.60
N LEU A 69 -31.90 -19.09 -15.36
CA LEU A 69 -30.58 -19.50 -15.82
C LEU A 69 -29.57 -19.48 -14.68
N LYS A 70 -29.23 -20.66 -14.17
CA LYS A 70 -28.15 -20.81 -13.19
C LYS A 70 -26.87 -20.20 -13.76
N PRO A 71 -25.97 -19.60 -12.94
CA PRO A 71 -24.69 -19.07 -13.42
C PRO A 71 -23.89 -20.07 -14.27
N SER A 72 -23.97 -21.36 -13.95
CA SER A 72 -23.40 -22.46 -14.74
C SER A 72 -23.97 -22.58 -16.15
N GLU A 73 -25.27 -22.31 -16.33
CA GLU A 73 -25.97 -22.37 -17.62
C GLU A 73 -25.65 -21.13 -18.47
N ILE A 74 -25.51 -19.96 -17.85
CA ILE A 74 -25.01 -18.74 -18.53
C ILE A 74 -23.58 -18.93 -19.03
N LEU A 75 -22.72 -19.54 -18.20
CA LEU A 75 -21.34 -19.87 -18.55
C LEU A 75 -21.22 -20.88 -19.69
N GLN A 76 -22.20 -21.78 -19.83
CA GLN A 76 -22.27 -22.76 -20.92
C GLN A 76 -22.99 -22.23 -22.17
N GLY A 77 -23.75 -21.14 -22.04
CA GLY A 77 -24.48 -20.51 -23.12
C GLY A 77 -23.63 -19.62 -24.03
N GLN A 78 -24.27 -19.03 -25.04
CA GLN A 78 -23.62 -18.20 -26.07
C GLN A 78 -22.87 -16.97 -25.49
N HIS A 79 -23.30 -16.48 -24.32
CA HIS A 79 -22.69 -15.35 -23.62
C HIS A 79 -21.62 -15.74 -22.59
N GLY A 80 -21.37 -17.04 -22.38
CA GLY A 80 -20.45 -17.53 -21.34
C GLY A 80 -19.01 -17.02 -21.48
N ARG A 81 -18.53 -16.82 -22.72
CA ARG A 81 -17.21 -16.24 -23.00
C ARG A 81 -17.09 -14.79 -22.52
N ILE A 82 -18.15 -14.00 -22.66
CA ILE A 82 -18.18 -12.60 -22.23
C ILE A 82 -18.18 -12.53 -20.70
N PHE A 83 -18.96 -13.39 -20.06
CA PHE A 83 -18.99 -13.48 -18.60
C PHE A 83 -17.63 -13.92 -18.03
N LEU A 84 -17.02 -14.96 -18.61
CA LEU A 84 -15.69 -15.42 -18.22
C LEU A 84 -14.64 -14.32 -18.40
N ALA A 85 -14.67 -13.58 -19.51
CA ALA A 85 -13.75 -12.46 -19.74
C ALA A 85 -13.89 -11.38 -18.66
N GLY A 86 -15.13 -11.02 -18.27
CA GLY A 86 -15.38 -10.08 -17.18
C GLY A 86 -14.88 -10.59 -15.82
N ALA A 87 -15.08 -11.88 -15.51
CA ALA A 87 -14.59 -12.49 -14.29
C ALA A 87 -13.05 -12.54 -14.24
N MET A 88 -12.39 -12.87 -15.36
CA MET A 88 -10.93 -12.89 -15.45
C MET A 88 -10.32 -11.49 -15.35
N TRP A 89 -10.96 -10.47 -15.95
CA TRP A 89 -10.55 -9.09 -15.76
C TRP A 89 -10.67 -8.66 -14.29
N GLY A 90 -11.77 -9.02 -13.63
CA GLY A 90 -11.94 -8.75 -12.20
C GLY A 90 -10.89 -9.42 -11.32
N ALA A 91 -10.54 -10.68 -11.62
CA ALA A 91 -9.50 -11.40 -10.92
C ALA A 91 -8.12 -10.76 -11.14
N ASP A 92 -7.80 -10.33 -12.36
CA ASP A 92 -6.55 -9.65 -12.69
C ASP A 92 -6.38 -8.31 -11.94
N GLU A 93 -7.44 -7.50 -11.84
CA GLU A 93 -7.45 -6.26 -11.07
C GLU A 93 -7.19 -6.52 -9.57
N MET A 94 -7.82 -7.55 -9.00
CA MET A 94 -7.61 -7.94 -7.60
C MET A 94 -6.16 -8.40 -7.35
N MET A 95 -5.61 -9.24 -8.24
CA MET A 95 -4.23 -9.70 -8.13
C MET A 95 -3.23 -8.53 -8.26
N SER A 96 -3.46 -7.64 -9.21
CA SER A 96 -2.65 -6.44 -9.42
C SER A 96 -2.63 -5.53 -8.18
N ALA A 97 -3.80 -5.30 -7.57
CA ALA A 97 -3.90 -4.53 -6.33
C ALA A 97 -3.14 -5.20 -5.16
N TYR A 98 -3.26 -6.52 -5.02
CA TYR A 98 -2.56 -7.29 -3.98
C TYR A 98 -1.03 -7.24 -4.14
N VAL A 99 -0.52 -7.41 -5.37
CA VAL A 99 0.93 -7.33 -5.66
C VAL A 99 1.46 -5.93 -5.37
N ALA A 100 0.75 -4.88 -5.80
CA ALA A 100 1.13 -3.49 -5.54
C ALA A 100 1.24 -3.20 -4.04
N GLN A 101 0.33 -3.74 -3.23
CA GLN A 101 0.39 -3.61 -1.77
C GLN A 101 1.56 -4.39 -1.17
N SER A 102 1.78 -5.62 -1.62
CA SER A 102 2.89 -6.46 -1.12
C SER A 102 4.24 -5.76 -1.33
N ASN A 103 4.43 -5.14 -2.49
CA ASN A 103 5.61 -4.33 -2.78
C ASN A 103 5.74 -3.12 -1.83
N ARG A 104 4.65 -2.40 -1.55
CA ARG A 104 4.65 -1.28 -0.59
C ARG A 104 5.00 -1.73 0.83
N VAL A 105 4.52 -2.89 1.27
CA VAL A 105 4.81 -3.45 2.60
C VAL A 105 6.29 -3.85 2.69
N LEU A 106 6.84 -4.45 1.63
CA LEU A 106 8.26 -4.81 1.55
C LEU A 106 9.15 -3.56 1.56
N GLU A 107 8.82 -2.54 0.79
CA GLU A 107 9.53 -1.25 0.80
C GLU A 107 9.49 -0.58 2.17
N LYS A 108 8.32 -0.54 2.82
CA LYS A 108 8.15 0.07 4.15
C LYS A 108 8.92 -0.68 5.24
N ARG A 109 8.97 -2.03 5.17
CA ARG A 109 9.79 -2.85 6.08
C ARG A 109 11.28 -2.63 5.85
N SER A 110 11.71 -2.62 4.59
CA SER A 110 13.10 -2.33 4.22
C SER A 110 13.54 -0.94 4.70
N ASP A 111 12.72 0.09 4.49
CA ASP A 111 13.02 1.46 4.93
C ASP A 111 13.05 1.58 6.46
N THR A 112 12.21 0.81 7.18
CA THR A 112 12.23 0.76 8.65
C THR A 112 13.51 0.10 9.16
N THR A 113 13.90 -1.06 8.61
CA THR A 113 15.13 -1.77 8.98
C THR A 113 16.37 -0.94 8.66
N ALA A 114 16.41 -0.32 7.48
CA ALA A 114 17.47 0.59 7.09
C ALA A 114 17.56 1.80 8.03
N ARG A 115 16.43 2.45 8.33
CA ARG A 115 16.40 3.60 9.24
C ARG A 115 16.89 3.25 10.64
N VAL A 116 16.47 2.11 11.20
CA VAL A 116 16.95 1.64 12.52
C VAL A 116 18.46 1.40 12.47
N ALA A 117 18.95 0.68 11.45
CA ALA A 117 20.38 0.43 11.30
C ALA A 117 21.20 1.74 11.17
N ILE A 118 20.69 2.72 10.42
CA ILE A 118 21.29 4.05 10.26
C ILE A 118 21.35 4.79 11.60
N VAL A 119 20.23 4.84 12.33
CA VAL A 119 20.17 5.55 13.62
C VAL A 119 21.11 4.89 14.63
N ASP A 120 21.14 3.56 14.71
CA ASP A 120 22.02 2.84 15.63
C ASP A 120 23.50 3.05 15.28
N ALA A 121 23.85 2.99 14.00
CA ALA A 121 25.22 3.25 13.54
C ALA A 121 25.63 4.70 13.80
N ALA A 122 24.74 5.66 13.53
CA ALA A 122 24.97 7.08 13.80
C ALA A 122 25.22 7.32 15.29
N MET A 123 24.34 6.83 16.17
CA MET A 123 24.48 7.00 17.61
C MET A 123 25.73 6.32 18.17
N GLN A 124 26.10 5.14 17.65
CA GLN A 124 27.33 4.46 18.07
C GLN A 124 28.58 5.27 17.69
N LEU A 125 28.66 5.76 16.46
CA LEU A 125 29.79 6.56 16.00
C LEU A 125 29.87 7.91 16.72
N LEU A 126 28.73 8.55 16.93
CA LEU A 126 28.63 9.87 17.57
C LEU A 126 29.00 9.83 19.07
N ARG A 127 28.83 8.69 19.75
CA ARG A 127 29.37 8.48 21.11
C ARG A 127 30.89 8.47 21.14
N GLY A 128 31.54 8.11 20.03
CA GLY A 128 33.00 8.15 19.87
C GLY A 128 33.55 9.52 19.49
N GLY A 129 32.69 10.52 19.29
CA GLY A 129 33.08 11.87 18.88
C GLY A 129 32.34 12.34 17.63
N GLN A 130 32.97 13.19 16.82
CA GLN A 130 32.38 13.70 15.59
C GLN A 130 32.44 12.65 14.46
N THR A 131 31.43 12.61 13.60
CA THR A 131 31.40 11.68 12.45
C THR A 131 30.81 12.32 11.19
N THR A 132 30.95 11.64 10.05
CA THR A 132 30.42 12.08 8.75
C THR A 132 29.32 11.15 8.24
N PRO A 133 28.41 11.62 7.36
CA PRO A 133 27.40 10.76 6.72
C PRO A 133 28.01 9.54 6.02
N THR A 134 29.19 9.71 5.40
CA THR A 134 29.92 8.64 4.71
C THR A 134 30.41 7.57 5.68
N ALA A 135 30.90 7.97 6.86
CA ALA A 135 31.31 7.02 7.91
C ALA A 135 30.10 6.25 8.47
N ILE A 136 28.96 6.91 8.67
CA ILE A 136 27.71 6.26 9.09
C ILE A 136 27.27 5.25 8.03
N ARG A 137 27.26 5.63 6.75
CA ARG A 137 26.89 4.73 5.64
C ARG A 137 27.77 3.48 5.64
N ARG A 138 29.10 3.66 5.76
CA ARG A 138 30.06 2.55 5.79
C ARG A 138 29.81 1.60 6.97
N ALA A 139 29.49 2.15 8.14
CA ALA A 139 29.17 1.35 9.33
C ALA A 139 27.85 0.55 9.16
N VAL A 140 26.87 1.09 8.44
CA VAL A 140 25.61 0.39 8.11
C VAL A 140 25.85 -0.71 7.07
N GLU A 141 26.64 -0.42 6.03
CA GLU A 141 27.02 -1.39 5.00
C GLU A 141 27.81 -2.57 5.58
N GLN A 142 28.69 -2.31 6.57
CA GLN A 142 29.40 -3.37 7.32
C GLN A 142 28.47 -4.30 8.09
N ARG A 143 27.24 -3.87 8.40
CA ARG A 143 26.20 -4.70 9.03
C ARG A 143 25.33 -5.46 8.00
N GLY A 144 25.70 -5.42 6.73
CA GLY A 144 25.01 -6.11 5.64
C GLY A 144 23.75 -5.39 5.13
N VAL A 145 23.53 -4.14 5.53
CA VAL A 145 22.37 -3.36 5.10
C VAL A 145 22.80 -2.37 4.03
N SER A 146 22.28 -2.53 2.81
CA SER A 146 22.49 -1.57 1.73
C SER A 146 21.62 -0.34 1.94
N VAL A 147 22.24 0.84 1.96
CA VAL A 147 21.57 2.12 2.26
C VAL A 147 21.98 3.18 1.27
N ARG A 148 21.00 3.95 0.79
CA ARG A 148 21.26 5.06 -0.13
C ARG A 148 21.67 6.33 0.63
N PRO A 149 22.45 7.23 0.01
CA PRO A 149 22.90 8.47 0.66
C PRO A 149 21.76 9.40 1.14
N ASP A 150 20.61 9.40 0.44
CA ASP A 150 19.42 10.17 0.82
C ASP A 150 18.80 9.67 2.13
N GLN A 151 18.80 8.35 2.36
CA GLN A 151 18.28 7.76 3.60
C GLN A 151 19.12 8.16 4.82
N ILE A 152 20.46 8.22 4.67
CA ILE A 152 21.37 8.72 5.71
C ILE A 152 21.05 10.18 6.04
N SER A 153 20.91 11.00 4.99
CA SER A 153 20.65 12.43 5.14
C SER A 153 19.30 12.70 5.82
N LYS A 154 18.26 11.94 5.45
CA LYS A 154 16.93 12.01 6.05
C LYS A 154 16.95 11.59 7.52
N ALA A 155 17.60 10.47 7.85
CA ALA A 155 17.70 10.00 9.24
C ALA A 155 18.49 10.98 10.13
N LEU A 156 19.59 11.55 9.62
CA LEU A 156 20.34 12.59 10.32
C LEU A 156 19.50 13.86 10.51
N GLY A 157 18.76 14.30 9.48
CA GLY A 157 17.84 15.43 9.59
C GLY A 157 16.78 15.24 10.68
N GLU A 158 16.23 14.03 10.82
CA GLU A 158 15.30 13.69 11.90
C GLU A 158 15.96 13.69 13.28
N LEU A 159 17.19 13.20 13.39
CA LEU A 159 17.95 13.24 14.65
C LEU A 159 18.27 14.67 15.09
N ILE A 160 18.56 15.56 14.13
CA ILE A 160 18.76 17.00 14.37
C ILE A 160 17.44 17.65 14.81
N ALA A 161 16.35 17.39 14.10
CA ALA A 161 15.03 17.93 14.45
C ALA A 161 14.56 17.49 15.86
N ARG A 162 15.03 16.33 16.33
CA ARG A 162 14.77 15.82 17.69
C ARG A 162 15.79 16.30 18.74
N GLY A 163 16.75 17.15 18.36
CA GLY A 163 17.78 17.64 19.26
C GLY A 163 18.72 16.55 19.79
N LYS A 164 18.91 15.44 19.06
CA LYS A 164 19.86 14.38 19.47
C LYS A 164 21.25 14.54 18.86
N VAL A 165 21.32 15.22 17.73
CA VAL A 165 22.54 15.40 16.93
C VAL A 165 22.59 16.84 16.48
N ALA A 166 23.78 17.42 16.44
CA ALA A 166 24.04 18.76 15.93
C ALA A 166 25.10 18.71 14.82
N ALA A 167 25.05 19.67 13.89
CA ALA A 167 26.17 19.89 12.99
C ALA A 167 27.40 20.33 13.79
N ALA A 168 28.58 19.88 13.36
CA ALA A 168 29.85 20.19 13.99
C ALA A 168 30.84 20.74 12.95
N ASP A 169 31.77 21.56 13.41
CA ASP A 169 32.95 21.89 12.63
C ASP A 169 33.86 20.66 12.52
N GLY A 170 34.49 20.51 11.36
CA GLY A 170 35.42 19.41 11.13
C GLY A 170 36.71 19.56 11.95
N PRO A 171 37.43 18.44 12.22
CA PRO A 171 38.74 18.48 12.85
C PRO A 171 39.74 19.35 12.06
N GLU A 172 40.77 19.87 12.72
CA GLU A 172 41.85 20.59 12.02
C GLU A 172 42.47 19.72 10.91
N GLY A 173 42.67 20.31 9.72
CA GLY A 173 43.19 19.61 8.54
C GLY A 173 42.15 18.80 7.76
N SER A 174 40.88 18.79 8.18
CA SER A 174 39.81 18.11 7.45
C SER A 174 39.33 18.89 6.22
N ASP A 175 38.78 18.16 5.24
CA ASP A 175 38.19 18.76 4.05
C ASP A 175 37.01 19.67 4.43
N ARG A 176 37.15 20.95 4.09
CA ARG A 176 36.13 22.01 4.33
C ARG A 176 34.79 21.74 3.65
N ARG A 177 34.73 20.84 2.67
CA ARG A 177 33.47 20.45 1.99
C ARG A 177 32.73 19.32 2.71
N SER A 178 33.38 18.63 3.63
CA SER A 178 32.78 17.52 4.37
C SER A 178 31.93 18.03 5.53
N ARG A 179 30.75 17.43 5.71
CA ARG A 179 29.84 17.74 6.83
C ARG A 179 30.12 16.82 8.00
N TYR A 180 30.27 17.41 9.19
CA TYR A 180 30.47 16.69 10.44
C TYR A 180 29.27 16.86 11.35
N TYR A 181 29.03 15.84 12.17
CA TYR A 181 27.94 15.79 13.13
C TYR A 181 28.47 15.31 14.49
N LYS A 182 27.89 15.81 15.58
CA LYS A 182 28.18 15.42 16.97
C LYS A 182 26.88 15.19 17.75
N LEU A 183 26.94 14.52 18.90
CA LEU A 183 25.80 14.48 19.82
C LEU A 183 25.45 15.91 20.26
N ALA A 184 24.16 16.20 20.36
CA ALA A 184 23.70 17.42 21.00
C ALA A 184 23.88 17.30 22.53
N ASP A 185 24.21 18.42 23.18
CA ASP A 185 24.36 18.53 24.63
C ASP A 185 23.00 18.48 25.35
#